data_AF-A0A3S3QWT7-F1
#
_entry.id   AF-A0A3S3QWT7-F1
#
_cell.length_a   1.000
_cell.length_b   1.000
_cell.length_c   1.000
_cell.angle_alpha   90.00
_cell.angle_beta   90.00
_cell.angle_gamma   90.00
#
_symmetry.space_group_name_H-M   'P 1'
#
loop_
_entity.id
_entity.type
_entity.pdbx_description
1 polymer ?
#
loop_
_entity_poly.entity_id
_entity_poly.type
_entity_poly.pdbx_seq_one_letter_code
_entity_poly.pdbx_strand_id
1 'polypeptide(L)'
;MYLHITILAATILYFSILPFSAAHALAEHIDTQTDGNYCTIPLPDPEELSEDEKEWFTTFQEGTFYVQGWKEITTGILEKIQQERKKEEIQRSLNHLGIRIGCEWSKKNDVRKIDTDMLEQWGSELQKAAEDNPNKLPIVIANIQQKVFELVE
;
A
#
# COMPACT_ATOMS: atom_id res chain seq x y z
N MET A 1 57.59 46.32 34.99
CA MET A 1 57.25 47.61 34.35
C MET A 1 56.09 47.34 33.40
N TYR A 2 54.90 47.79 33.77
CA TYR A 2 53.66 47.62 33.01
C TYR A 2 53.67 48.48 31.74
N LEU A 3 53.19 47.94 30.61
CA LEU A 3 52.30 48.70 29.73
C LEU A 3 51.46 47.73 28.87
N HIS A 4 50.14 47.83 29.05
CA HIS A 4 49.11 47.22 28.22
C HIS A 4 48.99 47.96 26.88
N ILE A 5 48.79 47.24 25.78
CA ILE A 5 47.86 47.66 24.72
C ILE A 5 47.10 46.41 24.25
N THR A 6 45.80 46.41 24.53
CA THR A 6 44.79 45.48 24.00
C THR A 6 44.38 45.91 22.60
N ILE A 7 44.36 44.99 21.63
CA ILE A 7 43.51 45.14 20.44
C ILE A 7 42.65 43.87 20.28
N LEU A 8 41.36 44.15 20.24
CA LEU A 8 40.20 43.28 20.06
C LEU A 8 40.10 42.82 18.59
N ALA A 9 40.03 41.52 18.36
CA ALA A 9 39.44 40.93 17.15
C ALA A 9 38.98 39.51 17.54
N ALA A 10 37.71 39.35 17.91
CA ALA A 10 36.66 38.89 17.01
C ALA A 10 36.92 37.45 16.50
N THR A 11 36.25 36.51 17.19
CA THR A 11 35.57 35.28 16.71
C THR A 11 35.71 34.99 15.20
N ILE A 12 35.90 33.74 14.76
CA ILE A 12 34.82 32.75 14.64
C ILE A 12 35.47 31.37 14.37
N LEU A 13 35.08 30.38 15.17
CA LEU A 13 35.29 28.95 14.90
C LEU A 13 34.60 28.61 13.57
N TYR A 14 35.37 28.17 12.58
CA TYR A 14 34.86 27.58 11.34
C TYR A 14 34.27 26.20 11.68
N PHE A 15 33.06 26.17 12.23
CA PHE A 15 32.20 25.00 12.10
C PHE A 15 31.84 24.91 10.62
N SER A 16 32.38 23.90 9.92
CA SER A 16 31.90 23.51 8.60
C SER A 16 30.46 22.99 8.75
N ILE A 17 29.52 23.92 8.80
CA ILE A 17 28.10 23.66 8.59
C ILE A 17 28.01 23.27 7.12
N LEU A 18 28.01 21.97 6.84
CA LEU A 18 27.43 21.48 5.59
C LEU A 18 26.04 22.13 5.47
N PRO A 19 25.70 22.75 4.34
CA PRO A 19 24.39 23.35 4.19
C PRO A 19 23.35 22.24 4.39
N PHE A 20 22.59 22.37 5.48
CA PHE A 20 21.38 21.62 5.84
C PHE A 20 20.29 21.63 4.73
N SER A 21 20.58 22.27 3.60
CA SER A 21 19.75 22.38 2.41
C SER A 21 19.86 21.16 1.48
N ALA A 22 20.98 20.42 1.46
CA ALA A 22 21.10 19.24 0.58
C ALA A 22 20.37 17.98 1.12
N ALA A 23 20.15 17.89 2.44
CA ALA A 23 19.37 16.81 3.04
C ALA A 23 17.84 17.03 2.89
N HIS A 24 17.40 18.27 2.65
CA HIS A 24 16.00 18.57 2.32
C HIS A 24 15.67 18.32 0.85
N ALA A 25 16.62 18.57 -0.06
CA ALA A 25 16.40 18.39 -1.51
C ALA A 25 16.28 16.91 -1.96
N LEU A 26 16.71 15.94 -1.14
CA LEU A 26 16.52 14.51 -1.44
C LEU A 26 15.22 13.94 -0.82
N ALA A 27 14.59 14.66 0.10
CA ALA A 27 13.32 14.27 0.71
C ALA A 27 12.10 14.77 -0.10
N GLU A 28 12.30 15.65 -1.09
CA GLU A 28 11.23 16.34 -1.83
C GLU A 28 10.76 15.59 -3.10
N HIS A 29 11.26 14.37 -3.34
CA HIS A 29 10.79 13.52 -4.44
C HIS A 29 10.09 12.23 -3.98
N ILE A 30 9.67 12.16 -2.71
CA ILE A 30 8.57 11.28 -2.34
C ILE A 30 7.32 12.11 -2.55
N ASP A 31 6.75 11.96 -3.75
CA ASP A 31 5.44 12.50 -4.10
C ASP A 31 4.41 11.97 -3.11
N THR A 32 4.10 12.76 -2.08
CA THR A 32 3.01 12.53 -1.14
C THR A 32 1.68 12.97 -1.77
N GLN A 33 1.45 12.55 -3.01
CA GLN A 33 0.14 12.55 -3.67
C GLN A 33 -0.28 11.10 -3.92
N THR A 34 -0.59 10.39 -2.84
CA THR A 34 -1.43 9.18 -2.89
C THR A 34 -2.61 9.33 -1.94
N ASP A 35 -3.13 10.55 -1.84
CA ASP A 35 -4.38 10.86 -1.16
C ASP A 35 -5.28 11.59 -2.17
N GLY A 36 -6.17 10.83 -2.82
CA GLY A 36 -7.15 11.35 -3.77
C GLY A 36 -7.11 10.69 -5.15
N ASN A 37 -7.94 9.65 -5.36
CA ASN A 37 -8.99 9.64 -6.39
C ASN A 37 -9.74 8.28 -6.51
N TYR A 38 -9.33 7.19 -5.83
CA TYR A 38 -10.06 5.90 -5.86
C TYR A 38 -11.43 5.90 -5.16
N CYS A 39 -11.81 7.04 -4.56
CA CYS A 39 -12.93 7.17 -3.64
C CYS A 39 -14.26 7.52 -4.32
N THR A 40 -14.31 7.66 -5.64
CA THR A 40 -15.53 8.04 -6.37
C THR A 40 -16.37 6.85 -6.83
N ILE A 41 -15.80 5.65 -6.95
CA ILE A 41 -16.58 4.45 -7.26
C ILE A 41 -17.06 3.81 -5.95
N PRO A 42 -18.37 3.71 -5.70
CA PRO A 42 -18.90 3.01 -4.55
C PRO A 42 -18.34 1.60 -4.47
N LEU A 43 -17.99 1.16 -3.26
CA LEU A 43 -17.59 -0.23 -3.04
C LEU A 43 -18.77 -1.14 -3.44
N PRO A 44 -18.57 -2.17 -4.30
CA PRO A 44 -19.66 -3.06 -4.65
C PRO A 44 -20.15 -3.77 -3.39
N ASP A 45 -21.47 -3.97 -3.31
CA ASP A 45 -22.09 -4.73 -2.22
C ASP A 45 -22.12 -6.23 -2.59
N PRO A 46 -21.38 -7.11 -1.88
CA PRO A 46 -21.43 -8.55 -2.13
C PRO A 46 -22.81 -9.17 -1.96
N GLU A 47 -23.74 -8.52 -1.23
CA GLU A 47 -25.11 -9.03 -1.05
C GLU A 47 -25.95 -8.91 -2.33
N GLU A 48 -25.62 -7.95 -3.21
CA GLU A 48 -26.30 -7.71 -4.49
C GLU A 48 -25.83 -8.64 -5.62
N LEU A 49 -24.80 -9.46 -5.39
CA LEU A 49 -24.32 -10.45 -6.36
C LEU A 49 -25.40 -11.49 -6.66
N SER A 50 -25.39 -12.04 -7.88
CA SER A 50 -26.18 -13.23 -8.19
C SER A 50 -25.72 -14.44 -7.38
N GLU A 51 -26.55 -15.47 -7.23
CA GLU A 51 -26.19 -16.66 -6.43
C GLU A 51 -24.92 -17.36 -6.96
N ASP A 52 -24.77 -17.47 -8.28
CA ASP A 52 -23.56 -18.01 -8.90
C ASP A 52 -22.33 -17.15 -8.55
N GLU A 53 -22.45 -15.82 -8.65
CA GLU A 53 -21.36 -14.89 -8.30
C GLU A 53 -21.02 -14.93 -6.80
N LYS A 54 -22.00 -15.17 -5.91
CA LYS A 54 -21.76 -15.34 -4.47
C LYS A 54 -20.95 -16.59 -4.18
N GLU A 55 -21.19 -17.70 -4.88
CA GLU A 55 -20.41 -18.92 -4.75
C GLU A 55 -18.94 -18.68 -5.16
N TRP A 56 -18.73 -18.00 -6.29
CA TRP A 56 -17.39 -17.64 -6.75
C TRP A 56 -16.71 -16.60 -5.87
N PHE A 57 -17.45 -15.61 -5.36
CA PHE A 57 -16.93 -14.66 -4.39
C PHE A 57 -16.48 -15.36 -3.11
N THR A 58 -17.26 -16.33 -2.62
CA THR A 58 -16.90 -17.15 -1.46
C THR A 58 -15.64 -17.96 -1.75
N THR A 59 -15.55 -18.57 -2.93
CA THR A 59 -14.34 -19.29 -3.39
C THR A 59 -13.12 -18.39 -3.43
N PHE A 60 -13.25 -17.14 -3.90
CA PHE A 60 -12.18 -16.15 -3.87
C PHE A 60 -11.74 -15.81 -2.43
N GLN A 61 -12.70 -15.63 -1.52
CA GLN A 61 -12.42 -15.28 -0.13
C GLN A 61 -11.75 -16.42 0.64
N GLU A 62 -12.24 -17.64 0.46
CA GLU A 62 -11.86 -18.82 1.26
C GLU A 62 -10.76 -19.66 0.60
N GLY A 63 -10.63 -19.56 -0.71
CA GLY A 63 -9.70 -20.35 -1.50
C GLY A 63 -10.25 -21.74 -1.80
N THR A 64 -9.34 -22.61 -2.22
CA THR A 64 -9.62 -24.01 -2.50
C THR A 64 -8.60 -24.87 -1.76
N PHE A 65 -8.70 -26.20 -1.89
CA PHE A 65 -7.69 -27.10 -1.34
C PHE A 65 -6.27 -26.84 -1.85
N TYR A 66 -6.11 -26.30 -3.07
CA TYR A 66 -4.81 -26.11 -3.71
C TYR A 66 -4.33 -24.66 -3.75
N VAL A 67 -5.23 -23.69 -3.51
CA VAL A 67 -4.97 -22.26 -3.72
C VAL A 67 -5.49 -21.50 -2.51
N GLN A 68 -4.64 -20.68 -1.89
CA GLN A 68 -5.00 -19.86 -0.74
C GLN A 68 -6.08 -18.84 -1.12
N GLY A 69 -7.05 -18.64 -0.23
CA GLY A 69 -8.06 -17.59 -0.36
C GLY A 69 -7.54 -16.21 0.06
N TRP A 70 -8.26 -15.16 -0.35
CA TRP A 70 -7.92 -13.79 0.02
C TRP A 70 -7.80 -13.58 1.54
N LYS A 71 -8.67 -14.22 2.34
CA LYS A 71 -8.62 -14.13 3.79
C LYS A 71 -7.31 -14.67 4.36
N GLU A 72 -6.88 -15.84 3.90
CA GLU A 72 -5.64 -16.46 4.37
C GLU A 72 -4.42 -15.60 4.00
N ILE A 73 -4.36 -15.13 2.75
CA ILE A 73 -3.28 -14.27 2.26
C ILE A 73 -3.19 -12.99 3.11
N THR A 74 -4.33 -12.32 3.33
CA THR A 74 -4.35 -11.05 4.06
C THR A 74 -4.10 -11.22 5.55
N THR A 75 -4.56 -12.32 6.18
CA THR A 75 -4.17 -12.66 7.56
C THR A 75 -2.65 -12.82 7.67
N GLY A 76 -2.02 -13.59 6.79
CA GLY A 76 -0.57 -13.77 6.79
C GLY A 76 0.21 -12.47 6.60
N ILE A 77 -0.28 -11.56 5.77
CA ILE A 77 0.30 -10.21 5.59
C ILE A 77 0.20 -9.40 6.89
N LEU A 78 -0.98 -9.37 7.52
CA LEU A 78 -1.24 -8.56 8.70
C LEU A 78 -0.44 -9.03 9.92
N GLU A 79 -0.11 -10.32 10.00
CA GLU A 79 0.75 -10.88 11.05
C GLU A 79 2.20 -10.37 10.99
N LYS A 80 2.66 -9.90 9.82
CA LYS A 80 4.01 -9.33 9.64
C LYS A 80 4.11 -7.87 10.09
N ILE A 81 3.00 -7.22 10.44
CA ILE A 81 2.94 -5.81 10.81
C ILE A 81 2.90 -5.67 12.32
N GLN A 82 3.95 -5.09 12.91
CA GLN A 82 4.06 -4.90 14.37
C GLN A 82 3.30 -3.69 14.91
N GLN A 83 3.16 -2.63 14.11
CA GLN A 83 2.51 -1.40 14.56
C GLN A 83 1.00 -1.48 14.35
N GLU A 84 0.22 -1.51 15.45
CA GLU A 84 -1.22 -1.74 15.39
C GLU A 84 -1.97 -0.73 14.52
N ARG A 85 -1.67 0.57 14.66
CA ARG A 85 -2.29 1.61 13.81
C ARG A 85 -2.08 1.34 12.32
N LYS A 86 -0.84 1.01 11.94
CA LYS A 86 -0.50 0.68 10.55
C LYS A 86 -1.20 -0.61 10.10
N LYS A 87 -1.31 -1.60 10.99
CA LYS A 87 -2.02 -2.85 10.72
C LYS A 87 -3.50 -2.60 10.43
N GLU A 88 -4.16 -1.77 11.22
CA GLU A 88 -5.57 -1.37 11.01
C GLU A 88 -5.77 -0.64 9.67
N GLU A 89 -4.86 0.27 9.30
CA GLU A 89 -4.89 0.97 8.01
C GLU A 89 -4.74 0.01 6.83
N ILE A 90 -3.75 -0.89 6.90
CA ILE A 90 -3.51 -1.91 5.88
C ILE A 90 -4.69 -2.88 5.78
N GLN A 91 -5.23 -3.31 6.92
CA GLN A 91 -6.40 -4.20 6.97
C GLN A 91 -7.60 -3.57 6.26
N ARG A 92 -7.88 -2.28 6.51
CA ARG A 92 -8.96 -1.56 5.84
C ARG A 92 -8.76 -1.53 4.33
N SER A 93 -7.56 -1.19 3.86
CA SER A 93 -7.26 -1.14 2.43
C SER A 93 -7.34 -2.51 1.76
N LEU A 94 -6.84 -3.58 2.41
CA LEU A 94 -6.93 -4.95 1.92
C LEU A 94 -8.39 -5.46 1.89
N ASN A 95 -9.22 -5.06 2.85
CA ASN A 95 -10.64 -5.40 2.85
C ASN A 95 -11.37 -4.75 1.65
N HIS A 96 -11.18 -3.46 1.44
CA HIS A 96 -11.79 -2.76 0.30
C HIS A 96 -11.31 -3.32 -1.03
N LEU A 97 -10.00 -3.58 -1.14
CA LEU A 97 -9.40 -4.16 -2.34
C LEU A 97 -9.96 -5.56 -2.61
N GLY A 98 -10.03 -6.41 -1.57
CA GLY A 98 -10.56 -7.76 -1.68
C GLY A 98 -12.03 -7.80 -2.10
N ILE A 99 -12.87 -6.89 -1.59
CA ILE A 99 -14.26 -6.78 -2.01
C ILE A 99 -14.34 -6.42 -3.50
N ARG A 100 -13.60 -5.39 -3.94
CA ARG A 100 -13.64 -4.95 -5.34
C ARG A 100 -13.11 -6.01 -6.30
N ILE A 101 -11.97 -6.62 -6.00
CA ILE A 101 -11.39 -7.71 -6.79
C ILE A 101 -12.34 -8.90 -6.83
N GLY A 102 -12.82 -9.34 -5.66
CA GLY A 102 -13.66 -10.53 -5.55
C GLY A 102 -14.97 -10.38 -6.32
N CYS A 103 -15.66 -9.24 -6.19
CA CYS A 103 -16.92 -8.98 -6.90
C CYS A 103 -16.74 -8.90 -8.42
N GLU A 104 -15.59 -8.43 -8.90
CA GLU A 104 -15.31 -8.41 -10.33
C GLU A 104 -14.94 -9.80 -10.86
N TRP A 105 -14.06 -10.52 -10.16
CA TRP A 105 -13.57 -11.83 -10.58
C TRP A 105 -14.65 -12.91 -10.53
N SER A 106 -15.64 -12.76 -9.63
CA SER A 106 -16.76 -13.69 -9.50
C SER A 106 -17.76 -13.64 -10.65
N LYS A 107 -17.71 -12.59 -11.47
CA LYS A 107 -18.53 -12.47 -12.69
C LYS A 107 -18.20 -13.58 -13.67
N LYS A 108 -19.10 -13.82 -14.62
CA LYS A 108 -18.88 -14.78 -15.72
C LYS A 108 -17.61 -14.42 -16.51
N ASN A 109 -16.90 -15.46 -16.94
CA ASN A 109 -15.60 -15.34 -17.61
C ASN A 109 -15.62 -14.45 -18.87
N ASP A 110 -16.75 -14.38 -19.57
CA ASP A 110 -16.94 -13.59 -20.79
C ASP A 110 -17.11 -12.08 -20.53
N VAL A 111 -17.42 -11.69 -19.29
CA VAL A 111 -17.64 -10.28 -18.92
C VAL A 111 -16.65 -9.73 -17.90
N ARG A 112 -16.05 -10.59 -17.07
CA ARG A 112 -15.11 -10.18 -16.01
C ARG A 112 -13.87 -9.49 -16.60
N LYS A 113 -13.37 -8.49 -15.89
CA LYS A 113 -12.18 -7.71 -16.25
C LYS A 113 -10.92 -8.15 -15.51
N ILE A 114 -11.10 -8.83 -14.39
CA ILE A 114 -10.03 -9.40 -13.58
C ILE A 114 -10.04 -10.91 -13.79
N ASP A 115 -8.91 -11.46 -14.23
CA ASP A 115 -8.72 -12.89 -14.40
C ASP A 115 -7.87 -13.51 -13.27
N THR A 116 -7.71 -14.82 -13.31
CA THR A 116 -6.98 -15.58 -12.28
C THR A 116 -5.50 -15.24 -12.26
N ASP A 117 -4.87 -14.97 -13.41
CA ASP A 117 -3.44 -14.65 -13.49
C ASP A 117 -3.15 -13.32 -12.77
N MET A 118 -4.05 -12.34 -12.90
CA MET A 118 -3.96 -11.09 -12.13
C MET A 118 -4.08 -11.33 -10.62
N LEU A 119 -4.98 -12.21 -10.18
CA LEU A 119 -5.12 -12.55 -8.76
C LEU A 119 -3.83 -13.17 -8.20
N GLU A 120 -3.27 -14.15 -8.91
CA GLU A 120 -2.03 -14.82 -8.51
C GLU A 120 -0.87 -13.83 -8.45
N GLN A 121 -0.75 -12.96 -9.46
CA GLN A 121 0.26 -11.93 -9.49
C GLN A 121 0.12 -10.96 -8.31
N TRP A 122 -1.05 -10.40 -8.07
CA TRP A 122 -1.26 -9.42 -7.00
C TRP A 122 -1.13 -10.04 -5.61
N GLY A 123 -1.62 -11.27 -5.43
CA GLY A 123 -1.40 -12.04 -4.20
C GLY A 123 0.10 -12.23 -3.92
N SER A 124 0.87 -12.63 -4.94
CA SER A 124 2.32 -12.78 -4.84
C SER A 124 3.05 -11.45 -4.55
N GLU A 125 2.67 -10.36 -5.23
CA GLU A 125 3.22 -9.02 -4.99
C GLU A 125 3.00 -8.57 -3.54
N LEU A 126 1.81 -8.80 -2.99
CA LEU A 126 1.46 -8.45 -1.60
C LEU A 126 2.24 -9.29 -0.58
N GLN A 127 2.27 -10.61 -0.76
CA GLN A 127 2.98 -11.51 0.15
C GLN A 127 4.48 -11.21 0.15
N LYS A 128 5.08 -11.02 -1.04
CA LYS A 128 6.49 -10.66 -1.17
C LYS A 128 6.80 -9.32 -0.51
N ALA A 129 5.93 -8.32 -0.67
CA ALA A 129 6.10 -7.04 0.00
C ALA A 129 6.04 -7.18 1.53
N ALA A 130 5.13 -8.00 2.05
CA ALA A 130 5.04 -8.30 3.47
C ALA A 130 6.28 -9.03 4.02
N GLU A 131 6.86 -9.94 3.25
CA GLU A 131 8.04 -10.71 3.68
C GLU A 131 9.33 -9.89 3.57
N ASP A 132 9.56 -9.22 2.43
CA ASP A 132 10.81 -8.50 2.16
C ASP A 132 10.90 -7.19 2.97
N ASN A 133 9.82 -6.40 2.99
CA ASN A 133 9.79 -5.12 3.68
C ASN A 133 8.34 -4.63 3.87
N PRO A 134 7.71 -4.89 5.04
CA PRO A 134 6.35 -4.44 5.35
C PRO A 134 6.10 -2.93 5.22
N ASN A 135 7.13 -2.09 5.15
CA ASN A 135 6.98 -0.65 4.89
C ASN A 135 6.61 -0.32 3.44
N LYS A 136 6.76 -1.27 2.50
CA LYS A 136 6.34 -1.12 1.10
C LYS A 136 4.88 -1.48 0.86
N LEU A 137 4.21 -2.14 1.80
CA LEU A 137 2.82 -2.57 1.65
C LEU A 137 1.85 -1.44 1.24
N PRO A 138 1.89 -0.22 1.83
CA PRO A 138 1.02 0.87 1.40
C PRO A 138 1.16 1.20 -0.10
N ILE A 139 2.40 1.23 -0.60
CA ILE A 139 2.70 1.55 -2.01
C ILE A 139 2.22 0.42 -2.93
N VAL A 140 2.45 -0.84 -2.55
CA VAL A 140 2.00 -2.00 -3.34
C VAL A 140 0.49 -2.07 -3.40
N ILE A 141 -0.19 -1.85 -2.27
CA ILE A 141 -1.66 -1.81 -2.21
C ILE A 141 -2.20 -0.67 -3.09
N ALA A 142 -1.65 0.53 -3.00
CA ALA A 142 -2.07 1.66 -3.83
C ALA A 142 -1.90 1.37 -5.33
N ASN A 143 -0.78 0.74 -5.72
CA ASN A 143 -0.55 0.35 -7.12
C ASN A 143 -1.56 -0.69 -7.61
N ILE A 144 -1.91 -1.68 -6.79
CA ILE A 144 -2.93 -2.67 -7.15
C ILE A 144 -4.31 -2.00 -7.21
N GLN A 145 -4.63 -1.12 -6.26
CA GLN A 145 -5.87 -0.33 -6.28
C GLN A 145 -6.02 0.48 -7.57
N GLN A 146 -4.95 1.12 -8.05
CA GLN A 146 -4.93 1.81 -9.35
C GLN A 146 -5.24 0.86 -10.51
N LYS A 147 -4.54 -0.27 -10.60
CA LYS A 147 -4.75 -1.25 -11.67
C LYS A 147 -6.19 -1.77 -11.66
N VAL A 148 -6.72 -2.10 -10.49
CA VAL A 148 -8.10 -2.57 -10.33
C VAL A 148 -9.08 -1.50 -10.77
N PHE A 149 -8.88 -0.24 -10.37
CA PHE A 149 -9.71 0.88 -10.78
C PHE A 149 -9.75 1.04 -12.30
N GLU A 150 -8.60 1.05 -12.96
CA GLU A 150 -8.49 1.15 -14.43
C GLU A 150 -9.17 0.01 -15.20
N LEU A 151 -9.34 -1.15 -14.56
CA LEU A 151 -9.97 -2.32 -15.18
C LEU A 151 -11.50 -2.34 -15.02
N VAL A 152 -12.02 -1.75 -13.94
CA VAL A 152 -13.44 -1.91 -13.54
C VAL A 152 -14.27 -0.63 -13.65
N GLU A 153 -13.66 0.49 -14.01
CA GLU A 153 -14.34 1.72 -14.47
C GLU A 153 -14.74 1.62 -15.94
#